data_AF-X1EDJ4-F1
#
_entry.id   AF-X1EDJ4-F1
#
_cell.length_a   1.000
_cell.length_b   1.000
_cell.length_c   1.000
_cell.angle_alpha   90.00
_cell.angle_beta   90.00
_cell.angle_gamma   90.00
#
_symmetry.space_group_name_H-M   'P 1'
#
loop_
_entity.id
_entity.type
_entity.pdbx_description
1 polymer ?
#
loop_
_entity_poly.entity_id
_entity_poly.type
_entity_poly.pdbx_seq_one_letter_code
_entity_poly.pdbx_strand_id
1 'polypeptide(L)'
;MCFALTALQAIAKRDDDKVEMRVHPVFIPQDSQLAKVDGVYNAVEVETDLAGKLVFYGEGAGALRASSAVVADVLAIARNI
;
A
#
# COMPACT_ATOMS: atom_id res chain seq x y z
N MET A 1 22.97 5.58 -11.28
CA MET A 1 22.01 5.28 -10.19
C MET A 1 21.21 4.05 -10.60
N CYS A 2 21.04 3.08 -9.71
CA CYS A 2 20.37 1.80 -10.00
C CYS A 2 18.89 1.87 -9.58
N PHE A 3 17.99 1.36 -10.42
CA PHE A 3 16.53 1.37 -10.20
C PHE A 3 15.97 -0.05 -10.27
N ALA A 4 14.92 -0.32 -9.49
CA ALA A 4 14.11 -1.54 -9.58
C ALA A 4 12.82 -1.26 -10.36
N LEU A 5 12.40 -2.19 -11.21
CA LEU A 5 11.12 -2.13 -11.91
C LEU A 5 10.06 -2.88 -11.09
N THR A 6 8.96 -2.20 -10.77
CA THR A 6 7.80 -2.82 -10.10
C THR A 6 6.87 -3.49 -11.12
N ALA A 7 6.22 -4.59 -10.73
CA ALA A 7 5.28 -5.30 -11.60
C ALA A 7 4.02 -4.47 -11.88
N LEU A 8 3.42 -3.88 -10.85
CA LEU A 8 2.29 -2.96 -10.98
C LEU A 8 2.22 -2.07 -9.73
N GLN A 9 2.18 -0.74 -9.90
CA GLN A 9 1.98 0.19 -8.80
C GLN A 9 0.73 1.03 -9.04
N ALA A 10 -0.14 1.11 -8.03
CA ALA A 10 -1.21 2.09 -7.98
C ALA A 10 -0.71 3.35 -7.28
N ILE A 11 -0.93 4.51 -7.90
CA ILE A 11 -0.56 5.81 -7.36
C ILE A 11 -1.83 6.65 -7.31
N ALA A 12 -2.13 7.19 -6.14
CA ALA A 12 -3.17 8.19 -5.94
C ALA A 12 -2.51 9.45 -5.35
N LYS A 13 -2.72 10.59 -6.02
CA LYS A 13 -2.24 11.89 -5.54
C LYS A 13 -3.41 12.85 -5.46
N ARG A 14 -3.48 13.61 -4.36
CA ARG A 14 -4.37 14.75 -4.25
C ARG A 14 -3.59 16.02 -4.55
N ASP A 15 -4.14 16.85 -5.42
CA ASP A 15 -3.65 18.18 -5.74
C ASP A 15 -4.84 19.15 -5.68
N ASP A 16 -4.88 19.96 -4.64
CA ASP A 16 -6.04 20.78 -4.24
C ASP A 16 -7.36 19.97 -4.22
N ASP A 17 -8.27 20.29 -5.14
CA ASP A 17 -9.59 19.68 -5.31
C ASP A 17 -9.61 18.54 -6.35
N LYS A 18 -8.44 18.14 -6.85
CA LYS A 18 -8.29 17.08 -7.85
C LYS A 18 -7.62 15.86 -7.25
N VAL A 19 -8.06 14.70 -7.75
CA VAL A 19 -7.44 13.40 -7.44
C VAL A 19 -6.96 12.79 -8.74
N GLU A 20 -5.65 12.56 -8.83
CA GLU A 20 -5.04 11.78 -9.90
C GLU A 20 -4.90 10.34 -9.44
N MET A 21 -5.34 9.39 -10.28
CA MET A 21 -5.17 7.96 -10.05
C MET A 21 -4.63 7.28 -11.30
N ARG A 22 -3.59 6.47 -11.12
CA ARG A 22 -3.00 5.70 -12.21
C ARG A 22 -2.45 4.37 -11.72
N VAL A 23 -2.44 3.38 -12.61
CA VAL A 23 -1.87 2.06 -12.37
C VAL A 23 -0.99 1.69 -13.55
N HIS A 24 0.31 1.53 -13.32
CA HIS A 24 1.25 1.06 -14.34
C HIS A 24 2.57 0.62 -13.67
N PRO A 25 3.44 -0.11 -14.39
CA PRO A 25 4.80 -0.34 -13.94
C PRO A 25 5.55 0.98 -13.76
N VAL A 26 6.41 1.05 -12.74
CA VAL A 26 7.29 2.20 -12.50
C VAL A 26 8.69 1.77 -12.10
N PHE A 27 9.69 2.57 -12.48
CA PHE A 27 11.04 2.48 -11.94
C PHE A 27 11.11 3.22 -10.62
N ILE A 28 11.56 2.53 -9.56
CA ILE A 28 11.77 3.10 -8.24
C ILE A 28 13.23 2.96 -7.82
N PRO A 29 13.78 3.91 -7.05
CA PRO A 29 15.13 3.81 -6.50
C PRO A 29 15.31 2.51 -5.69
N GLN A 30 16.44 1.81 -5.85
CA GLN A 30 16.69 0.54 -5.16
C GLN A 30 16.78 0.68 -3.62
N ASP A 31 17.08 1.87 -3.13
CA ASP A 31 17.10 2.21 -1.71
C ASP A 31 15.69 2.46 -1.14
N SER A 32 14.67 2.60 -1.99
CA SER A 32 13.27 2.72 -1.56
C SER A 32 12.79 1.45 -0.84
N GLN A 33 11.98 1.62 0.21
CA GLN A 33 11.35 0.48 0.90
C GLN A 33 10.43 -0.31 -0.04
N LEU A 34 9.77 0.36 -0.99
CA LEU A 34 8.90 -0.28 -1.98
C LEU A 34 9.68 -1.19 -2.95
N ALA A 35 10.98 -0.96 -3.14
CA ALA A 35 11.82 -1.80 -4.01
C ALA A 35 12.14 -3.16 -3.40
N LYS A 36 11.89 -3.34 -2.10
CA LYS A 36 12.13 -4.57 -1.35
C LYS A 36 10.88 -5.44 -1.23
N VAL A 37 9.74 -5.00 -1.78
CA VAL A 37 8.47 -5.71 -1.75
C VAL A 37 8.46 -6.76 -2.84
N ASP A 38 8.35 -8.04 -2.47
CA ASP A 38 8.43 -9.16 -3.40
C ASP A 38 7.49 -10.30 -2.98
N GLY A 39 7.21 -11.22 -3.91
CA GLY A 39 6.35 -12.37 -3.69
C GLY A 39 4.88 -11.99 -3.44
N VAL A 40 4.32 -12.48 -2.33
CA VAL A 40 2.91 -12.27 -1.94
C VAL A 40 2.69 -11.02 -1.08
N TYR A 41 3.77 -10.26 -0.85
CA TYR A 41 3.71 -9.03 -0.07
C TYR A 41 3.22 -7.86 -0.90
N ASN A 42 2.37 -7.04 -0.27
CA ASN A 42 1.97 -5.76 -0.77
C ASN A 42 2.53 -4.68 0.16
N ALA A 43 2.76 -3.50 -0.40
CA ALA A 43 3.05 -2.32 0.39
C ALA A 43 2.19 -1.14 -0.05
N VAL A 44 1.75 -0.37 0.93
CA VAL A 44 1.07 0.92 0.72
C VAL A 44 1.89 1.98 1.42
N GLU A 45 2.36 2.94 0.64
CA GLU A 45 3.08 4.10 1.12
C GLU A 45 2.14 5.31 1.13
N VAL A 46 2.05 5.98 2.28
CA VAL A 46 1.21 7.16 2.49
C VAL A 46 2.09 8.31 2.94
N GLU A 47 2.06 9.39 2.19
CA GLU A 47 2.72 10.64 2.57
C GLU A 47 1.69 11.56 3.24
N THR A 48 2.05 12.06 4.42
CA THR A 48 1.19 12.90 5.26
C THR A 48 1.93 14.17 5.65
N ASP A 49 1.18 15.22 5.98
CA ASP A 49 1.69 16.51 6.41
C ASP A 49 2.36 16.47 7.79
N LEU A 50 1.79 15.71 8.72
CA LEU A 50 2.25 15.66 10.12
C LEU A 50 3.06 14.41 10.46
N ALA A 51 2.65 13.23 9.97
CA ALA A 51 3.32 11.97 10.26
C ALA A 51 4.42 11.63 9.23
N GLY A 52 4.60 12.48 8.22
CA GLY A 52 5.54 12.26 7.13
C GLY A 52 5.19 11.00 6.34
N LYS A 53 6.20 10.19 6.06
CA LYS A 53 6.13 9.02 5.18
C LYS A 53 5.86 7.75 5.98
N LEU A 54 4.70 7.15 5.78
CA LEU A 54 4.27 5.89 6.40
C LEU A 54 4.24 4.76 5.38
N VAL A 55 4.77 3.60 5.75
CA VAL A 55 4.75 2.40 4.89
C VAL A 55 4.04 1.28 5.65
N PHE A 56 2.94 0.81 5.08
CA PHE A 56 2.22 -0.37 5.52
C PHE A 56 2.66 -1.54 4.66
N TYR A 57 3.27 -2.54 5.27
CA TYR A 57 3.81 -3.70 4.58
C TYR A 57 3.22 -4.98 5.18
N GLY A 58 2.80 -5.90 4.32
CA GLY A 58 2.26 -7.17 4.76
C GLY A 58 1.85 -8.04 3.58
N GLU A 59 1.53 -9.29 3.87
CA GLU A 59 1.12 -10.20 2.82
C GLU A 59 -0.33 -9.92 2.42
N GLY A 60 -0.54 -9.54 1.16
CA GLY A 60 -1.83 -9.06 0.67
C GLY A 60 -2.68 -10.11 -0.04
N ALA A 61 -2.13 -11.31 -0.25
CA ALA A 61 -2.82 -12.41 -0.90
C ALA A 61 -2.92 -13.64 0.00
N GLY A 62 -3.99 -14.42 -0.18
CA GLY A 62 -4.23 -15.68 0.54
C GLY A 62 -5.47 -15.65 1.43
N ALA A 63 -6.18 -16.79 1.50
CA ALA A 63 -7.45 -16.90 2.19
C ALA A 63 -7.38 -16.50 3.68
N LEU A 64 -6.31 -16.88 4.38
CA LEU A 64 -6.12 -16.57 5.81
C LEU A 64 -5.89 -15.08 6.07
N ARG A 65 -5.24 -14.37 5.15
CA ARG A 65 -5.00 -12.91 5.27
C ARG A 65 -6.29 -12.14 5.10
N ALA A 66 -7.04 -12.49 4.06
CA ALA A 66 -8.35 -11.90 3.79
C ALA A 66 -9.34 -12.19 4.92
N SER A 67 -9.36 -13.41 5.46
CA SER A 67 -10.25 -13.75 6.58
C SER A 67 -9.93 -12.97 7.84
N SER A 68 -8.65 -12.69 8.12
CA SER A 68 -8.25 -11.84 9.25
C SER A 68 -8.86 -10.43 9.16
N ALA A 69 -8.79 -9.80 7.98
CA ALA A 69 -9.38 -8.48 7.76
C ALA A 69 -10.91 -8.49 7.95
N VAL A 70 -11.59 -9.52 7.41
CA VAL A 70 -13.04 -9.70 7.59
C VAL A 70 -13.42 -9.85 9.07
N VAL A 71 -12.67 -10.66 9.84
CA VAL A 71 -12.94 -10.85 11.28
C VAL A 71 -12.70 -9.55 12.05
N ALA A 72 -11.67 -8.79 11.72
CA ALA A 72 -11.42 -7.49 12.35
C ALA A 72 -12.58 -6.52 12.13
N ASP A 73 -13.14 -6.45 10.91
CA ASP A 73 -14.30 -5.62 10.59
C ASP A 73 -15.55 -6.07 11.36
N VAL A 74 -15.82 -7.38 11.44
CA VAL A 74 -16.94 -7.92 12.23
C VAL A 74 -16.83 -7.53 13.70
N LEU A 75 -15.64 -7.64 14.29
CA LEU A 75 -15.40 -7.23 15.67
C LEU A 75 -15.56 -5.72 15.87
N ALA A 76 -15.10 -4.91 14.92
CA ALA A 76 -15.26 -3.46 14.95
C ALA A 76 -16.74 -3.06 14.93
N ILE A 77 -17.55 -3.68 14.07
CA ILE A 77 -19.00 -3.47 14.01
C ILE A 77 -19.66 -3.91 15.32
N ALA A 78 -19.35 -5.11 15.81
CA ALA A 78 -19.94 -5.65 17.04
C ALA A 78 -19.64 -4.80 18.29
N ARG A 79 -18.48 -4.12 18.33
CA ARG A 79 -18.14 -3.19 19.42
C ARG A 79 -18.89 -1.86 19.37
N ASN A 80 -19.49 -1.53 18.22
CA ASN A 80 -20.21 -0.27 17.97
C ASN A 80 -21.74 -0.45 18.02
N ILE A 81 -22.22 -1.61 18.49
CA ILE A 81 -23.64 -1.90 18.80
C ILE A 81 -23.78 -1.96 20.32
#